data_AF-A0A7C7GGT5-F1
#
_entry.id   AF-A0A7C7GGT5-F1
#
_cell.length_a   1.000
_cell.length_b   1.000
_cell.length_c   1.000
_cell.angle_alpha   90.00
_cell.angle_beta   90.00
_cell.angle_gamma   90.00
#
_symmetry.space_group_name_H-M   'P 1'
#
loop_
_entity.id
_entity.type
_entity.pdbx_description
1 polymer ?
#
loop_
_entity_poly.entity_id
_entity_poly.type
_entity_poly.pdbx_seq_one_letter_code
_entity_poly.pdbx_strand_id
1 'polypeptide(L)'
;MVSIPTFHFTTFESLMLVLLASFLVPILLSRWQRVEMPIVVGEIIAGIIIGPSLLGIIDGQGEVFDFLLDFGLAYLMFIAGMEIDFTMIGKISKAAGEAKAKITRHPIFLAVTTFSLTLVISYYISTNLVDPELVKNDWMLALILSTTSLGVVLPVLKERRLS
;
A
#
# COMPACT_ATOMS: atom_id res chain seq x y z
N MET A 1 -14.15 11.88 -27.77
CA MET A 1 -14.44 11.03 -26.59
C MET A 1 -14.99 9.72 -27.11
N VAL A 2 -14.19 8.65 -27.10
CA VAL A 2 -14.67 7.31 -27.49
C VAL A 2 -15.43 6.78 -26.27
N SER A 3 -16.75 6.77 -26.37
CA SER A 3 -17.61 6.10 -25.39
C SER A 3 -17.42 4.60 -25.53
N ILE A 4 -16.49 4.06 -24.74
CA ILE A 4 -16.36 2.62 -24.53
C ILE A 4 -17.72 2.15 -23.99
N PRO A 5 -18.32 1.07 -24.55
CA PRO A 5 -19.55 0.53 -23.99
C PRO A 5 -19.28 0.10 -22.55
N THR A 6 -19.83 0.85 -21.58
CA THR A 6 -19.85 0.43 -20.19
C THR A 6 -20.78 -0.77 -20.13
N PHE A 7 -20.20 -1.96 -19.99
CA PHE A 7 -20.98 -3.14 -19.65
C PHE A 7 -21.63 -2.85 -18.29
N HIS A 8 -22.96 -2.70 -18.26
CA HIS A 8 -23.70 -2.53 -17.01
C HIS A 8 -23.75 -3.86 -16.25
N PHE A 9 -22.61 -4.25 -15.70
CA PHE A 9 -22.55 -5.32 -14.73
C PHE A 9 -23.27 -4.88 -13.47
N THR A 10 -24.01 -5.82 -12.88
CA THR A 10 -24.50 -5.62 -11.53
C THR A 10 -23.31 -5.57 -10.56
N THR A 11 -23.50 -4.95 -9.39
CA THR A 11 -22.48 -4.93 -8.34
C THR A 11 -22.02 -6.35 -7.98
N PHE A 12 -22.94 -7.32 -8.00
CA PHE A 12 -22.65 -8.73 -7.77
C PHE A 12 -21.68 -9.32 -8.80
N GLU A 13 -21.93 -9.11 -10.10
CA GLU A 13 -21.05 -9.61 -11.17
C GLU A 13 -19.68 -8.95 -11.12
N SER A 14 -19.63 -7.65 -10.82
CA SER A 14 -18.38 -6.91 -10.65
C SER A 14 -17.54 -7.50 -9.51
N LEU A 15 -18.16 -7.76 -8.35
CA LEU A 15 -17.46 -8.38 -7.21
C LEU A 15 -17.02 -9.81 -7.52
N MET A 16 -17.82 -10.58 -8.26
CA MET A 16 -17.43 -11.92 -8.71
C MET A 16 -16.16 -11.86 -9.58
N LEU A 17 -16.08 -10.90 -10.51
CA LEU A 17 -14.90 -10.70 -11.35
C LEU A 17 -13.69 -10.24 -10.53
N VAL A 18 -13.86 -9.34 -9.55
CA VAL A 18 -12.78 -8.93 -8.63
C VAL A 18 -12.25 -10.12 -7.84
N LEU A 19 -13.13 -10.93 -7.26
CA LEU A 19 -12.76 -12.14 -6.51
C LEU A 19 -12.04 -13.16 -7.40
N LEU A 20 -12.55 -13.37 -8.62
CA LEU A 20 -11.93 -14.27 -9.58
C LEU A 20 -10.55 -13.77 -10.02
N ALA A 21 -10.38 -12.47 -10.23
CA ALA A 21 -9.08 -11.86 -10.53
C ALA A 21 -8.09 -12.03 -9.36
N SER A 22 -8.49 -11.71 -8.12
CA SER A 22 -7.66 -11.89 -6.92
C SER A 22 -7.28 -13.37 -6.70
N PHE A 23 -8.15 -14.32 -7.05
CA PHE A 23 -7.81 -15.74 -7.00
C PHE A 23 -6.84 -16.18 -8.11
N LEU A 24 -6.99 -15.66 -9.34
CA LEU A 24 -6.16 -16.05 -10.48
C LEU A 24 -4.75 -15.45 -10.45
N VAL A 25 -4.60 -14.22 -9.96
CA VAL A 25 -3.30 -13.52 -9.93
C VAL A 25 -2.20 -14.33 -9.22
N PRO A 26 -2.38 -14.83 -7.97
CA PRO A 26 -1.40 -15.67 -7.30
C PRO A 26 -1.02 -16.92 -8.10
N ILE A 27 -2.00 -17.55 -8.77
CA ILE A 27 -1.81 -18.76 -9.57
C ILE A 27 -0.97 -18.45 -10.82
N LEU A 28 -1.24 -17.32 -11.47
CA LEU A 28 -0.50 -16.88 -12.64
C LEU A 28 0.93 -16.46 -12.29
N LEU A 29 1.10 -15.69 -11.22
CA LEU A 29 2.42 -15.23 -10.76
C LEU A 29 3.28 -16.37 -10.23
N SER A 30 2.72 -17.31 -9.47
CA SER A 30 3.47 -18.47 -8.94
C SER A 30 4.00 -19.39 -10.04
N ARG A 31 3.36 -19.45 -11.21
CA ARG A 31 3.88 -20.17 -12.38
C ARG A 31 5.01 -19.42 -13.08
N TRP A 32 5.07 -18.10 -12.95
CA TRP A 32 6.05 -17.26 -13.62
C TRP A 32 7.28 -17.01 -12.72
N GLN A 33 8.05 -18.08 -12.46
CA GLN A 33 9.21 -18.07 -11.55
C GLN A 33 10.33 -17.07 -11.89
N ARG A 34 10.27 -16.40 -13.06
CA ARG A 34 11.23 -15.35 -13.45
C ARG A 34 10.88 -13.95 -12.93
N VAL A 35 9.68 -13.75 -12.39
CA VAL A 35 9.19 -12.43 -11.96
C VAL A 35 9.11 -12.40 -10.43
N GLU A 36 10.01 -11.67 -9.76
CA GLU A 36 10.06 -11.54 -8.30
C GLU A 36 8.99 -10.60 -7.70
N MET A 37 7.89 -10.41 -8.41
CA MET A 37 6.83 -9.47 -8.06
C MET A 37 6.00 -10.02 -6.88
N PRO A 38 5.79 -9.23 -5.80
CA PRO A 38 4.86 -9.62 -4.74
C PRO A 38 3.44 -9.77 -5.27
N ILE A 39 2.67 -10.71 -4.71
CA ILE A 39 1.31 -11.02 -5.17
C ILE A 39 0.42 -9.78 -5.17
N VAL A 40 0.50 -8.96 -4.11
CA VAL A 40 -0.31 -7.74 -3.96
C VAL A 40 -0.10 -6.77 -5.11
N VAL A 41 1.12 -6.66 -5.64
CA VAL A 41 1.41 -5.80 -6.81
C VAL A 41 0.69 -6.33 -8.05
N GLY A 42 0.65 -7.66 -8.22
CA GLY A 42 -0.12 -8.29 -9.29
C GLY A 42 -1.62 -8.02 -9.18
N GLU A 43 -2.18 -8.04 -7.96
CA GLU A 43 -3.60 -7.77 -7.73
C GLU A 43 -3.96 -6.32 -8.06
N ILE A 44 -3.09 -5.38 -7.70
CA ILE A 44 -3.21 -3.96 -8.08
C ILE A 44 -3.18 -3.82 -9.60
N ILE A 45 -2.24 -4.48 -10.29
CA ILE A 45 -2.14 -4.44 -11.75
C ILE A 45 -3.40 -5.03 -12.40
N ALA A 46 -3.91 -6.16 -11.91
CA ALA A 46 -5.14 -6.75 -12.41
C ALA A 46 -6.34 -5.81 -12.22
N GLY A 47 -6.43 -5.14 -11.07
CA GLY A 47 -7.43 -4.10 -10.81
C GLY A 47 -7.33 -2.93 -11.78
N ILE A 48 -6.11 -2.44 -12.06
CA ILE A 48 -5.87 -1.37 -13.05
C ILE A 48 -6.32 -1.80 -14.45
N ILE A 49 -6.03 -3.03 -14.85
CA ILE A 49 -6.40 -3.57 -16.17
C ILE A 49 -7.93 -3.65 -16.30
N ILE A 50 -8.61 -4.25 -15.33
CA ILE A 50 -10.06 -4.52 -15.41
C ILE A 50 -10.88 -3.25 -15.10
N GLY A 51 -10.34 -2.35 -14.29
CA GLY A 51 -10.98 -1.11 -13.86
C GLY A 51 -11.06 -0.01 -14.94
N PRO A 52 -11.55 1.18 -14.58
CA PRO A 52 -11.79 2.28 -15.51
C PRO A 52 -10.51 2.85 -16.14
N SER A 53 -9.34 2.59 -15.53
CA SER A 53 -8.06 3.06 -16.03
C SER A 53 -7.67 2.47 -17.39
N LEU A 54 -8.06 1.23 -17.68
CA LEU A 54 -7.75 0.55 -18.95
C LEU A 54 -9.00 0.04 -19.66
N LEU A 55 -9.60 -1.06 -19.18
CA LEU A 55 -10.67 -1.75 -19.90
C LEU A 55 -12.06 -1.20 -19.59
N GLY A 56 -12.26 -0.60 -18.41
CA GLY A 56 -13.56 -0.07 -17.98
C GLY A 56 -14.65 -1.13 -17.85
N ILE A 57 -14.26 -2.36 -17.47
CA ILE A 57 -15.20 -3.47 -17.26
C ILE A 57 -15.88 -3.32 -15.90
N ILE A 58 -15.14 -2.85 -14.90
CA ILE A 58 -15.63 -2.63 -13.54
C ILE A 58 -15.43 -1.16 -13.21
N ASP A 59 -16.52 -0.44 -12.93
CA ASP A 59 -16.46 0.97 -12.56
C ASP A 59 -15.88 1.18 -11.14
N GLY A 60 -16.05 0.19 -10.26
CA GLY A 60 -15.56 0.23 -8.88
C GLY A 60 -16.28 1.25 -7.99
N GLN A 61 -17.47 1.69 -8.41
CA GLN A 61 -18.29 2.67 -7.70
C GLN A 61 -19.47 2.00 -7.01
N GLY A 62 -19.93 2.61 -5.91
CA GLY A 62 -21.15 2.23 -5.20
C GLY A 62 -20.89 1.80 -3.76
N GLU A 63 -21.94 1.85 -2.94
CA GLU A 63 -21.87 1.70 -1.48
C GLU A 63 -21.18 0.42 -1.03
N VAL A 64 -21.33 -0.68 -1.78
CA VAL A 64 -20.70 -1.97 -1.45
C VAL A 64 -19.19 -1.91 -1.67
N PHE A 65 -18.72 -1.28 -2.77
CA PHE A 65 -17.29 -1.11 -3.00
C PHE A 65 -16.67 -0.19 -1.96
N ASP A 66 -17.32 0.93 -1.64
CA ASP A 66 -16.86 1.86 -0.61
C ASP A 66 -16.75 1.16 0.75
N PHE A 67 -17.76 0.38 1.13
CA PHE A 67 -17.72 -0.44 2.34
C PHE A 67 -16.57 -1.45 2.33
N LEU A 68 -16.36 -2.17 1.22
CA LEU A 68 -15.26 -3.14 1.11
C LEU A 68 -13.88 -2.49 1.17
N LEU A 69 -13.72 -1.28 0.62
CA LEU A 69 -12.48 -0.51 0.69
C LEU A 69 -12.16 -0.12 2.14
N ASP A 70 -13.13 0.49 2.84
CA ASP A 70 -12.97 0.90 4.23
C ASP A 70 -12.77 -0.30 5.15
N PHE A 71 -13.58 -1.35 4.98
CA PHE A 71 -13.48 -2.58 5.75
C PHE A 71 -12.15 -3.30 5.51
N GLY A 72 -11.73 -3.44 4.24
CA GLY A 72 -10.48 -4.09 3.88
C GLY A 72 -9.27 -3.34 4.44
N LEU A 73 -9.27 -2.01 4.33
CA LEU A 73 -8.22 -1.17 4.93
C LEU A 73 -8.19 -1.33 6.46
N ALA A 74 -9.33 -1.22 7.13
CA ALA A 74 -9.43 -1.38 8.58
C ALA A 74 -8.98 -2.78 9.02
N TYR A 75 -9.38 -3.83 8.29
CA TYR A 75 -8.98 -5.20 8.56
C TYR A 75 -7.47 -5.41 8.43
N LEU A 76 -6.84 -4.90 7.37
CA LEU A 76 -5.39 -4.98 7.18
C LEU A 76 -4.63 -4.22 8.29
N MET A 77 -5.09 -3.03 8.66
CA MET A 77 -4.51 -2.27 9.78
C MET A 77 -4.73 -2.95 11.12
N PHE A 78 -5.84 -3.67 11.30
CA PHE A 78 -6.10 -4.47 12.49
C PHE A 78 -5.14 -5.66 12.60
N ILE A 79 -4.94 -6.43 11.51
CA ILE A 79 -3.92 -7.49 11.47
C ILE A 79 -2.53 -6.91 11.73
N ALA A 80 -2.22 -5.73 11.19
CA ALA A 80 -0.98 -5.00 11.49
C ALA A 80 -0.79 -4.74 12.97
N GLY A 81 -1.82 -4.20 13.62
CA GLY A 81 -1.77 -3.91 15.05
C GLY A 81 -1.57 -5.17 15.90
N MET A 82 -2.18 -6.29 15.52
CA MET A 82 -2.06 -7.56 16.25
C MET A 82 -0.68 -8.21 16.13
N GLU A 83 0.07 -7.92 15.06
CA GLU A 83 1.43 -8.46 14.85
C GLU A 83 2.49 -7.70 15.68
N ILE A 84 2.17 -6.53 16.26
CA ILE A 84 3.12 -5.71 17.00
C ILE A 84 3.37 -6.28 18.41
N ASP A 85 4.60 -6.73 18.66
CA ASP A 85 5.06 -7.09 20.02
C ASP A 85 5.68 -5.87 20.74
N PHE A 86 4.91 -5.27 21.64
CA PHE A 86 5.36 -4.14 22.47
C PHE A 86 6.50 -4.50 23.43
N THR A 87 6.68 -5.77 23.80
CA THR A 87 7.77 -6.20 24.70
C THR A 87 9.13 -6.08 24.00
N MET A 88 9.18 -6.34 22.69
CA MET A 88 10.37 -6.18 21.86
C MET A 88 10.74 -4.70 21.73
N ILE A 89 9.76 -3.82 21.56
CA ILE A 89 9.97 -2.36 21.54
C ILE A 89 10.59 -1.89 22.87
N GLY A 90 10.08 -2.39 24.00
CA GLY A 90 10.62 -2.08 25.33
C GLY A 90 12.08 -2.54 25.53
N LYS A 91 12.43 -3.74 25.05
CA LYS A 91 13.81 -4.26 25.10
C LYS A 91 14.76 -3.45 24.23
N ILE A 92 14.35 -3.08 23.02
CA ILE A 92 15.13 -2.24 22.09
C ILE A 92 15.42 -0.87 22.72
N SER A 93 14.41 -0.26 23.36
CA SER A 93 14.55 1.02 24.06
C SER A 93 15.50 0.93 25.26
N LYS A 94 15.38 -0.11 26.10
CA LYS A 94 16.27 -0.33 27.26
C LYS A 94 17.71 -0.62 26.84
N ALA A 95 17.92 -1.48 25.85
CA ALA A 95 19.26 -1.80 25.34
C ALA A 95 19.97 -0.57 24.75
N ALA A 96 19.21 0.36 24.16
CA ALA A 96 19.74 1.63 23.66
C ALA A 96 20.11 2.62 24.78
N GLY A 97 19.51 2.49 25.98
CA GLY A 97 19.83 3.30 27.16
C GLY A 97 20.96 2.75 28.03
N GLU A 98 21.09 1.42 28.13
CA GLU A 98 22.12 0.75 28.94
C GLU A 98 23.49 0.71 28.24
N ALA A 99 23.50 0.54 26.92
CA ALA A 99 24.71 0.79 26.16
C ALA A 99 24.90 2.31 26.09
N LYS A 100 26.04 2.84 26.54
CA LYS A 100 26.59 4.16 26.14
C LYS A 100 26.87 4.20 24.62
N ALA A 101 26.01 3.62 23.80
CA ALA A 101 26.05 3.70 22.37
C ALA A 101 25.84 5.18 22.00
N LYS A 102 26.77 5.70 21.19
CA LYS A 102 26.70 7.01 20.55
C LYS A 102 25.24 7.34 20.19
N ILE A 103 24.78 8.57 20.48
CA ILE A 103 23.41 9.07 20.20
C ILE A 103 22.87 8.65 18.81
N THR A 104 23.75 8.51 17.82
CA THR A 104 23.46 8.05 16.46
C THR A 104 22.98 6.59 16.34
N ARG A 105 23.09 5.76 17.37
CA ARG A 105 22.65 4.36 17.38
C ARG A 105 21.31 4.15 18.09
N HIS A 106 20.70 5.20 18.62
CA HIS A 106 19.40 5.10 19.28
C HIS A 106 18.31 4.89 18.21
N PRO A 107 17.51 3.80 18.28
CA PRO A 107 16.56 3.43 17.24
C PRO A 107 15.48 4.50 17.01
N ILE A 108 15.04 5.19 18.08
CA ILE A 108 14.13 6.34 17.96
C ILE A 108 14.77 7.50 17.18
N PHE A 109 16.03 7.83 17.46
CA PHE A 109 16.72 8.91 16.76
C PHE A 109 16.88 8.56 15.27
N LEU A 110 17.23 7.31 14.96
CA LEU A 110 17.30 6.83 13.59
C LEU A 110 15.93 6.97 12.89
N ALA A 111 14.84 6.49 13.50
CA ALA A 111 13.49 6.57 12.94
C ALA A 111 13.03 8.01 12.71
N VAL A 112 13.26 8.91 13.67
CA VAL A 112 12.90 10.33 13.54
C VAL A 112 13.74 10.99 12.43
N THR A 113 15.03 10.69 12.36
CA THR A 113 15.93 11.27 11.35
C THR A 113 15.57 10.79 9.95
N THR A 114 15.32 9.49 9.76
CA THR A 114 14.93 8.93 8.46
C THR A 114 13.56 9.45 8.05
N PHE A 115 12.58 9.49 8.96
CA PHE A 115 11.26 10.03 8.66
C PHE A 115 11.31 11.52 8.29
N SER A 116 12.07 12.33 9.04
CA SER A 116 12.25 13.75 8.74
C SER A 116 12.93 13.95 7.38
N LEU A 117 13.94 13.13 7.06
CA LEU A 117 14.60 13.15 5.76
C LEU A 117 13.63 12.79 4.64
N THR A 118 12.84 11.73 4.80
CA THR A 118 11.79 11.34 3.84
C THR A 118 10.78 12.46 3.64
N LEU A 119 10.30 13.09 4.72
CA LEU A 119 9.33 14.19 4.65
C LEU A 119 9.87 15.38 3.86
N VAL A 120 11.14 15.76 4.09
CA VAL A 120 11.81 16.85 3.37
C VAL A 120 11.96 16.51 1.89
N ILE A 121 12.38 15.29 1.56
CA ILE A 121 12.53 14.84 0.17
C ILE A 121 11.16 14.84 -0.53
N SER A 122 10.12 14.30 0.11
CA SER A 122 8.77 14.27 -0.43
C SER A 122 8.21 15.68 -0.68
N TYR A 123 8.45 16.62 0.24
CA TYR A 123 8.05 18.02 0.06
C TYR A 123 8.79 18.70 -1.10
N TYR A 124 10.10 18.43 -1.24
CA TYR A 124 10.89 18.94 -2.35
C TYR A 124 10.41 18.41 -3.71
N ILE A 125 10.15 17.09 -3.81
CA ILE A 125 9.60 16.46 -5.01
C ILE A 125 8.25 17.08 -5.35
N SER A 126 7.36 17.23 -4.36
CA SER A 126 6.02 17.75 -4.57
C SER A 126 5.99 19.17 -5.14
N THR A 127 6.97 20.01 -4.80
CA THR A 127 6.99 21.43 -5.20
C THR A 127 7.80 21.70 -6.47
N ASN A 128 8.84 20.90 -6.75
CA ASN A 128 9.78 21.18 -7.84
C ASN A 128 9.65 20.23 -9.03
N LEU A 129 9.13 19.01 -8.86
CA LEU A 129 9.14 17.97 -9.90
C LEU A 129 7.76 17.69 -10.51
N VAL A 130 6.68 18.20 -9.91
CA VAL A 130 5.31 17.94 -10.35
C VAL A 130 4.73 19.21 -10.96
N ASP A 131 4.22 19.09 -12.19
CA ASP A 131 3.56 20.20 -12.85
C ASP A 131 2.36 20.68 -12.00
N PRO A 132 2.24 22.00 -11.75
CA PRO A 132 1.15 22.57 -10.95
C PRO A 132 -0.25 22.24 -11.49
N GLU A 133 -0.35 21.83 -12.75
CA GLU A 133 -1.59 21.46 -13.42
C GLU A 133 -2.06 20.04 -13.06
N LEU A 134 -1.14 19.14 -12.65
CA LEU A 134 -1.46 17.77 -12.25
C LEU A 134 -1.87 17.63 -10.78
N VAL A 135 -1.34 18.47 -9.89
CA VAL A 135 -1.55 18.35 -8.43
C VAL A 135 -2.00 19.66 -7.83
N LYS A 136 -3.23 19.67 -7.29
CA LYS A 136 -3.84 20.86 -6.70
C LYS A 136 -3.36 21.16 -5.27
N ASN A 137 -2.74 20.19 -4.59
CA ASN A 137 -2.34 20.32 -3.19
C ASN A 137 -1.00 19.63 -2.92
N ASP A 138 0.05 20.44 -2.81
CA ASP A 138 1.43 20.00 -2.61
C ASP A 138 1.63 19.28 -1.26
N TRP A 139 0.96 19.76 -0.20
CA TRP A 139 1.06 19.12 1.11
C TRP A 139 0.47 17.72 1.12
N MET A 140 -0.67 17.54 0.45
CA MET A 140 -1.30 16.22 0.33
C MET A 140 -0.37 15.24 -0.37
N LEU A 141 0.24 15.65 -1.50
CA LEU A 141 1.17 14.78 -2.22
C LEU A 141 2.42 14.48 -1.38
N ALA A 142 3.01 15.48 -0.73
CA ALA A 142 4.17 15.28 0.14
C ALA A 142 3.88 14.27 1.25
N LEU A 143 2.69 14.32 1.85
CA LEU A 143 2.27 13.36 2.87
C LEU A 143 2.09 11.96 2.30
N ILE A 144 1.37 11.81 1.18
CA ILE A 144 1.18 10.52 0.48
C ILE A 144 2.55 9.86 0.18
N LEU A 145 3.50 10.63 -0.35
CA LEU A 145 4.84 10.16 -0.67
C LEU A 145 5.67 9.80 0.57
N SER A 146 5.44 10.47 1.70
CA SER A 146 6.18 10.22 2.95
C SER A 146 5.66 9.01 3.75
N THR A 147 4.40 8.63 3.56
CA THR A 147 3.76 7.57 4.34
C THR A 147 4.17 6.17 3.89
N THR A 148 4.45 5.28 4.84
CA THR A 148 4.68 3.86 4.59
C THR A 148 3.39 3.06 4.83
N SER A 149 2.93 2.29 3.84
CA SER A 149 1.68 1.53 3.94
C SER A 149 1.90 0.16 4.58
N LEU A 150 1.58 0.03 5.88
CA LEU A 150 1.61 -1.26 6.58
C LEU A 150 0.64 -2.30 5.98
N GLY A 151 -0.50 -1.83 5.44
CA GLY A 151 -1.53 -2.71 4.88
C GLY A 151 -1.07 -3.52 3.67
N VAL A 152 -0.12 -2.98 2.89
CA VAL A 152 0.48 -3.68 1.74
C VAL A 152 1.73 -4.46 2.17
N VAL A 153 2.55 -3.89 3.06
CA VAL A 153 3.83 -4.49 3.46
C VAL A 153 3.64 -5.81 4.20
N LEU A 154 2.64 -5.93 5.06
CA LEU A 154 2.45 -7.15 5.84
C LEU A 154 2.15 -8.40 5.00
N PRO A 155 1.16 -8.40 4.08
CA PRO A 155 0.95 -9.52 3.18
C PRO A 155 2.23 -9.92 2.45
N VAL A 156 3.03 -8.94 2.01
CA VAL A 156 4.30 -9.16 1.31
C VAL A 156 5.35 -9.82 2.21
N LEU A 157 5.45 -9.42 3.47
CA LEU A 157 6.37 -10.06 4.43
C LEU A 157 5.98 -11.51 4.73
N LYS A 158 4.68 -11.77 4.91
CA LYS A 158 4.14 -13.13 5.13
C LYS A 158 4.33 -14.02 3.91
N GLU A 159 4.12 -13.49 2.71
CA GLU A 159 4.37 -14.18 1.44
C GLU A 159 5.84 -14.62 1.33
N ARG A 160 6.77 -13.75 1.71
CA ARG A 160 8.22 -14.02 1.66
C ARG A 160 8.76 -14.80 2.86
N ARG A 161 7.91 -15.19 3.82
CA ARG A 161 8.27 -15.88 5.08
C ARG A 161 9.30 -15.11 5.92
N LEU A 162 9.19 -13.79 5.95
CA LEU A 162 10.10 -12.89 6.70
C LEU A 162 9.51 -12.39 8.03
N SER A 163 8.27 -12.79 8.36
CA SER A 163 7.61 -12.58 9.65
C SER A 163 7.08 -13.91 10.19
#